data_AF-A0A7W9XD09-F1
#
_entry.id   AF-A0A7W9XD09-F1
#
_cell.length_a   1.000
_cell.length_b   1.000
_cell.length_c   1.000
_cell.angle_alpha   90.00
_cell.angle_beta   90.00
_cell.angle_gamma   90.00
#
_symmetry.space_group_name_H-M   'P 1'
#
loop_
_entity.id
_entity.type
_entity.pdbx_description
1 polymer ?
#
loop_
_entity_poly.entity_id
_entity_poly.type
_entity_poly.pdbx_seq_one_letter_code
_entity_poly.pdbx_strand_id
1 'polypeptide(L)' 'MGTLKLHDLSTPKEEIIKERENRFLSLSSAEKFYALLHLNKVAVKLNGGQPLKKPQGKGIIISKPL' A
#
# COMPACT_ATOMS: atom_id res chain seq x y z
N MET A 1 -8.53 -9.49 -5.62
CA MET A 1 -7.42 -9.83 -4.70
C MET A 1 -6.13 -9.80 -5.50
N GLY A 2 -5.18 -8.93 -5.14
CA GLY A 2 -3.94 -8.80 -5.92
C GLY A 2 -3.05 -10.03 -5.73
N THR A 3 -2.71 -10.71 -6.80
CA THR A 3 -1.71 -11.79 -6.79
C THR A 3 -0.33 -11.19 -6.58
N LEU A 4 0.46 -11.82 -5.70
CA LEU A 4 1.85 -11.44 -5.47
C LEU A 4 2.68 -11.97 -6.66
N LYS A 5 3.23 -11.08 -7.48
CA LYS A 5 4.10 -11.47 -8.60
C LYS A 5 5.53 -11.58 -8.08
N LEU A 6 6.09 -12.79 -8.12
CA LEU A 6 7.51 -13.03 -7.86
C LEU A 6 8.27 -12.84 -9.18
N HIS A 7 9.30 -12.00 -9.14
CA HIS A 7 10.21 -11.80 -10.27
C HIS A 7 11.43 -12.70 -10.09
N ASP A 8 12.01 -13.13 -11.21
CA ASP A 8 13.29 -13.85 -11.21
C ASP A 8 14.42 -12.92 -10.78
N LEU A 9 15.46 -13.45 -10.14
CA LEU A 9 16.65 -12.69 -9.74
C LEU A 9 17.42 -12.13 -10.95
N SER A 10 17.25 -12.73 -12.12
CA SER A 10 17.80 -12.26 -13.39
C SER A 10 17.05 -11.07 -13.99
N THR A 11 15.85 -10.74 -13.50
CA THR A 11 15.07 -9.60 -14.01
C THR A 11 15.68 -8.29 -13.52
N PRO A 12 16.11 -7.37 -14.41
CA PRO A 12 16.63 -6.07 -14.00
C PRO A 12 15.60 -5.27 -13.21
N LYS A 13 16.08 -4.53 -12.21
CA LYS A 13 15.21 -3.74 -11.32
C LYS A 13 14.45 -2.66 -12.10
N GLU A 14 15.06 -2.11 -13.13
CA GLU A 14 14.53 -1.06 -13.99
C GLU A 14 13.27 -1.53 -14.73
N GLU A 15 13.27 -2.79 -15.19
CA GLU A 15 12.10 -3.39 -15.84
C GLU A 15 10.93 -3.57 -14.86
N ILE A 16 11.23 -3.98 -13.63
CA ILE A 16 10.23 -4.12 -12.57
C ILE A 16 9.62 -2.76 -12.23
N ILE A 17 10.42 -1.69 -12.17
CA ILE A 17 9.94 -0.33 -11.92
C ILE A 17 9.02 0.12 -13.05
N LYS A 18 9.44 -0.08 -14.31
CA LYS A 18 8.67 0.30 -15.49
C LYS A 18 7.34 -0.45 -15.58
N GLU A 19 7.32 -1.75 -15.29
CA GLU A 19 6.08 -2.54 -15.22
C GLU A 19 5.11 -1.95 -14.17
N ARG A 20 5.62 -1.63 -12.98
CA ARG A 20 4.81 -1.07 -11.88
C ARG A 20 4.27 0.30 -12.21
N GLU A 21 5.08 1.16 -12.84
CA GLU A 21 4.67 2.48 -13.28
C GLU A 21 3.55 2.39 -14.33
N ASN A 22 3.73 1.57 -15.36
CA ASN A 22 2.70 1.36 -16.39
C ASN A 22 1.38 0.87 -15.78
N ARG A 23 1.46 -0.10 -14.85
CA ARG A 23 0.28 -0.57 -14.12
C ARG A 23 -0.37 0.52 -13.28
N PHE A 24 0.42 1.36 -12.60
CA PHE A 24 -0.14 2.45 -11.82
C PHE A 24 -0.83 3.50 -12.71
N LEU A 25 -0.23 3.82 -13.85
CA LEU A 25 -0.79 4.79 -14.80
C LEU A 25 -2.09 4.30 -15.45
N SER A 26 -2.27 2.98 -15.61
CA SER A 26 -3.51 2.41 -16.15
C SER A 26 -4.69 2.39 -15.18
N LEU A 27 -4.49 2.70 -13.89
CA LEU A 27 -5.56 2.68 -12.88
C LEU A 27 -6.33 4.01 -12.85
N SER A 28 -7.63 3.91 -12.61
CA SER A 28 -8.47 5.05 -12.24
C SER A 28 -8.08 5.63 -10.87
N SER A 29 -8.52 6.86 -10.57
CA SER A 29 -8.27 7.51 -9.28
C SER A 29 -8.82 6.70 -8.10
N ALA A 30 -10.00 6.09 -8.25
CA ALA A 30 -10.60 5.24 -7.22
C ALA A 30 -9.76 3.98 -6.98
N GLU A 31 -9.30 3.32 -8.04
CA GLU A 31 -8.46 2.12 -7.93
C GLU A 31 -7.10 2.43 -7.31
N LYS A 32 -6.48 3.57 -7.65
CA LYS A 32 -5.25 4.05 -7.01
C LYS A 32 -5.43 4.21 -5.49
N PHE A 33 -6.56 4.79 -5.08
CA PHE A 33 -6.90 4.94 -3.67
C PHE A 33 -7.07 3.60 -2.96
N TYR A 34 -7.82 2.67 -3.53
CA TYR A 34 -7.98 1.32 -2.95
C TYR A 34 -6.68 0.52 -2.93
N ALA A 35 -5.83 0.67 -3.95
CA ALA A 35 -4.50 0.05 -3.98
C ALA A 35 -3.62 0.54 -2.83
N LEU A 36 -3.66 1.84 -2.50
CA LEU A 36 -2.96 2.41 -1.35
C LEU A 36 -3.47 1.84 -0.02
N LEU A 37 -4.80 1.77 0.16
CA LEU A 37 -5.38 1.18 1.37
C LEU A 37 -5.00 -0.30 1.53
N HIS A 38 -4.97 -1.04 0.42
CA HIS A 38 -4.52 -2.43 0.43
C HIS A 38 -3.04 -2.55 0.80
N LEU A 39 -2.18 -1.70 0.23
CA LEU A 39 -0.75 -1.66 0.56
C LEU A 39 -0.53 -1.39 2.05
N ASN A 40 -1.27 -0.47 2.65
CA ASN A 40 -1.21 -0.19 4.08
C ASN A 40 -1.59 -1.43 4.92
N LYS A 41 -2.65 -2.16 4.54
CA LYS A 41 -3.05 -3.41 5.22
C LYS A 41 -1.96 -4.48 5.14
N VAL A 42 -1.37 -4.66 3.96
CA VAL A 42 -0.27 -5.62 3.76
C VAL A 42 0.94 -5.23 4.60
N ALA A 43 1.31 -3.94 4.62
CA ALA A 43 2.45 -3.46 5.40
C ALA A 43 2.29 -3.72 6.90
N VAL A 44 1.09 -3.47 7.47
CA VAL A 44 0.78 -3.81 8.87
C VAL A 44 0.89 -5.31 9.12
N LYS A 45 0.35 -6.14 8.21
CA LYS A 45 0.43 -7.60 8.34
C LYS A 45 1.88 -8.10 8.31
N LEU A 46 2.72 -7.55 7.43
CA LEU A 46 4.14 -7.88 7.36
C LEU A 46 4.93 -7.37 8.58
N ASN A 47 4.47 -6.29 9.21
CA ASN A 47 5.04 -5.74 10.44
C ASN A 47 4.51 -6.42 11.72
N GLY A 48 4.20 -7.72 11.66
CA GLY A 48 3.70 -8.48 12.82
C GLY A 48 2.35 -8.00 13.35
N GLY A 49 1.52 -7.38 12.50
CA GLY A 49 0.24 -6.78 12.88
C GLY A 49 0.35 -5.42 13.56
N GLN A 50 1.57 -4.89 13.74
CA GLN A 50 1.79 -3.59 14.35
C GLN A 50 1.69 -2.47 13.29
N PRO A 51 1.05 -1.33 13.62
CA PRO A 51 1.09 -0.16 12.74
C PRO A 51 2.52 0.29 12.44
N LEU A 52 2.81 0.63 11.17
CA LEU A 52 4.12 1.16 10.77
C LEU A 52 4.48 2.46 11.49
N LYS A 53 3.47 3.27 11.81
CA LYS A 53 3.60 4.48 12.64
C LYS A 53 2.68 4.35 13.83
N LYS A 54 3.23 4.57 15.03
CA LYS A 54 2.44 4.76 16.23
C LYS A 54 1.88 6.17 16.22
N PRO A 55 0.64 6.39 16.71
CA PRO A 55 0.14 7.74 16.95
C PRO A 55 1.15 8.49 17.82
N GLN A 56 1.62 9.65 17.36
CA GLN A 56 2.56 10.50 18.12
C GLN A 56 1.86 11.28 19.26
N GLY A 57 0.59 10.97 19.53
CA GLY A 57 -0.27 11.56 20.56
C GLY A 57 -1.66 10.91 20.53
N LYS A 58 -2.64 11.47 21.26
CA LYS A 58 -4.03 10.95 21.29
C LYS A 58 -4.79 11.11 19.95
N GLY A 59 -4.19 11.75 18.94
CA GLY A 59 -4.85 12.10 17.68
C GLY A 59 -5.90 13.20 17.87
N ILE A 60 -6.60 13.57 16.79
CA ILE A 60 -7.83 14.36 16.88
C ILE A 60 -8.93 13.42 17.36
N ILE A 61 -9.45 13.64 18.57
CA ILE A 61 -10.63 12.94 19.05
C ILE A 61 -11.84 13.58 18.35
N ILE A 62 -12.28 13.01 17.24
CA ILE A 62 -13.55 13.38 16.61
C ILE A 62 -14.66 12.68 17.40
N SER A 63 -15.10 13.29 18.50
CA SER A 63 -16.32 12.88 19.20
C SER A 63 -17.52 13.57 18.59
N LYS A 64 -18.55 12.80 18.23
CA LYS A 64 -19.86 13.38 17.93
C LYS A 64 -20.41 13.95 19.24
N PRO A 65 -20.79 15.25 19.32
CA PRO A 65 -21.49 15.75 20.49
C PRO A 65 -22.79 14.96 20.65
N LEU A 66 -23.07 14.53 21.89
CA LEU A 66 -24.36 13.98 22.29
C LEU A 66 -25.42 15.08 22.24
#